data_AF-A0AAN6XT13-F1
#
_entry.id   AF-A0AAN6XT13-F1
#
_cell.length_a   1.000
_cell.length_b   1.000
_cell.length_c   1.000
_cell.angle_alpha   90.00
_cell.angle_beta   90.00
_cell.angle_gamma   90.00
#
_symmetry.space_group_name_H-M   'P 1'
#
loop_
_entity.id
_entity.type
_entity.pdbx_description
1 polymer ?
#
loop_
_entity_poly.entity_id
_entity_poly.type
_entity_poly.pdbx_seq_one_letter_code
_entity_poly.pdbx_strand_id
1 'polypeptide(L)'
;MAPKRPNEDGEAGADHAKKPRKGFRVGPDNLPDGAWKRKVTKIKKDLITKAKIKKQYSKIKAAHASDPTPALPELPPSPIIHPTASAPSEPVPNPAPSSPEASAAPEASAAPELHPDRLHLITNETDEPPNPNASAPDFPGLPKRNNGDRSRGKKKRPDYYEKELAKAAELKAKQEARDAEFARRQKEREDRIKQRERWRKQMDKAKRPGNDGKLKIGRESKILLEKVERLVGGK
;
A
#
# COMPACT_ATOMS: atom_id res chain seq x y z
N MET A 1 -41.46 65.61 12.29
CA MET A 1 -40.72 64.39 12.72
C MET A 1 -40.98 63.25 11.73
N ALA A 2 -40.11 62.23 11.74
CA ALA A 2 -39.85 61.26 10.66
C ALA A 2 -41.05 60.58 9.95
N PRO A 3 -40.93 60.30 8.63
CA PRO A 3 -41.86 59.42 7.90
C PRO A 3 -41.65 57.94 8.24
N LYS A 4 -42.70 57.12 8.05
CA LYS A 4 -42.70 55.67 8.28
C LYS A 4 -41.79 54.96 7.26
N ARG A 5 -40.96 54.01 7.70
CA ARG A 5 -40.12 53.19 6.80
C ARG A 5 -40.95 52.15 6.03
N PRO A 6 -40.70 51.91 4.73
CA PRO A 6 -41.23 50.75 4.02
C PRO A 6 -40.55 49.45 4.50
N ASN A 7 -41.16 48.31 4.18
CA ASN A 7 -40.68 46.99 4.56
C ASN A 7 -39.80 46.44 3.41
N GLU A 8 -38.47 46.46 3.58
CA GLU A 8 -37.44 46.15 2.57
C GLU A 8 -37.25 44.63 2.31
N ASP A 9 -38.32 43.84 2.35
CA ASP A 9 -38.29 42.39 2.13
C ASP A 9 -39.43 41.97 1.18
N GLY A 10 -39.29 42.36 -0.09
CA GLY A 10 -40.36 42.23 -1.09
C GLY A 10 -39.90 42.27 -2.55
N GLU A 11 -38.80 41.58 -2.89
CA GLU A 11 -38.40 41.44 -4.30
C GLU A 11 -39.44 40.59 -5.08
N ALA A 12 -40.26 41.27 -5.88
CA ALA A 12 -41.20 40.63 -6.80
C ALA A 12 -40.44 40.13 -8.05
N GLY A 13 -39.99 38.86 -8.01
CA GLY A 13 -38.99 38.36 -8.96
C GLY A 13 -39.12 36.93 -9.51
N ALA A 14 -40.22 36.20 -9.26
CA ALA A 14 -40.70 35.07 -10.10
C ALA A 14 -41.87 34.33 -9.43
N ASP A 15 -42.83 33.85 -10.23
CA ASP A 15 -43.90 32.97 -9.77
C ASP A 15 -43.36 31.64 -9.22
N HIS A 16 -43.12 31.59 -7.91
CA HIS A 16 -42.78 30.37 -7.18
C HIS A 16 -44.04 29.51 -6.98
N ALA A 17 -44.65 29.07 -8.09
CA ALA A 17 -45.67 28.05 -8.12
C ALA A 17 -45.19 26.88 -7.25
N LYS A 18 -45.87 26.66 -6.12
CA LYS A 18 -45.43 25.74 -5.06
C LYS A 18 -45.38 24.33 -5.64
N LYS A 19 -44.18 23.92 -6.07
CA LYS A 19 -43.91 22.66 -6.77
C LYS A 19 -44.59 21.54 -5.97
N PRO A 20 -45.55 20.79 -6.56
CA PRO A 20 -46.35 19.84 -5.81
C PRO A 20 -45.42 18.86 -5.11
N ARG A 21 -45.57 18.74 -3.78
CA ARG A 21 -44.71 17.90 -2.95
C ARG A 21 -44.75 16.49 -3.53
N LYS A 22 -43.65 16.07 -4.15
CA LYS A 22 -43.58 14.78 -4.83
C LYS A 22 -43.76 13.71 -3.76
N GLY A 23 -44.94 13.08 -3.74
CA GLY A 23 -45.29 12.03 -2.78
C GLY A 23 -44.29 10.87 -2.84
N PHE A 24 -44.37 9.96 -1.87
CA PHE A 24 -43.42 8.86 -1.69
C PHE A 24 -43.21 8.08 -3.01
N ARG A 25 -42.09 8.36 -3.69
CA ARG A 25 -41.76 7.74 -4.99
C ARG A 25 -41.33 6.30 -4.73
N VAL A 26 -42.26 5.36 -4.80
CA VAL A 26 -41.95 3.92 -4.82
C VAL A 26 -41.53 3.53 -6.23
N GLY A 27 -40.33 3.97 -6.62
CA GLY A 27 -39.69 3.59 -7.88
C GLY A 27 -38.36 2.90 -7.61
N PRO A 28 -37.82 2.11 -8.56
CA PRO A 28 -36.57 1.38 -8.38
C PRO A 28 -35.36 2.28 -8.02
N ASP A 29 -35.39 3.55 -8.44
CA ASP A 29 -34.37 4.56 -8.10
C ASP A 29 -34.39 5.02 -6.63
N ASN A 30 -35.48 4.76 -5.92
CA ASN A 30 -35.77 5.34 -4.60
C ASN A 30 -36.23 4.28 -3.57
N LEU A 31 -36.25 3.00 -3.97
CA LEU A 31 -36.16 1.89 -3.04
C LEU A 31 -34.83 1.98 -2.25
N PRO A 32 -34.75 1.39 -1.04
CA PRO A 32 -33.51 1.34 -0.27
C PRO A 32 -32.45 0.54 -1.04
N ASP A 33 -31.66 1.27 -1.83
CA ASP A 33 -30.66 0.74 -2.73
C ASP A 33 -29.78 -0.25 -1.95
N GLY A 34 -29.73 -1.50 -2.43
CA GLY A 34 -29.43 -2.66 -1.57
C GLY A 34 -28.11 -2.53 -0.81
N ALA A 35 -27.99 -3.22 0.33
CA ALA A 35 -26.85 -3.06 1.25
C ALA A 35 -25.46 -3.11 0.56
N TRP A 36 -25.32 -3.86 -0.53
CA TRP A 36 -24.11 -3.89 -1.35
C TRP A 36 -23.85 -2.59 -2.14
N LYS A 37 -24.85 -1.98 -2.78
CA LYS A 37 -24.68 -0.68 -3.45
C LYS A 37 -24.38 0.44 -2.45
N ARG A 38 -24.94 0.39 -1.23
CA ARG A 38 -24.52 1.27 -0.12
C ARG A 38 -23.06 1.07 0.28
N LYS A 39 -22.58 -0.18 0.37
CA LYS A 39 -21.17 -0.49 0.61
C LYS A 39 -20.28 0.03 -0.53
N VAL A 40 -20.62 -0.23 -1.79
CA VAL A 40 -19.86 0.26 -2.97
C VAL A 40 -19.81 1.78 -3.03
N THR A 41 -20.93 2.48 -2.80
CA THR A 41 -20.95 3.95 -2.77
C THR A 41 -20.19 4.52 -1.58
N LYS A 42 -20.22 3.88 -0.40
CA LYS A 42 -19.38 4.25 0.76
C LYS A 42 -17.89 4.07 0.44
N ILE A 43 -17.48 2.92 -0.10
CA ILE A 43 -16.09 2.64 -0.53
C ILE A 43 -15.63 3.66 -1.57
N LYS A 44 -16.46 3.97 -2.58
CA LYS A 44 -16.14 4.97 -3.60
C LYS A 44 -15.96 6.37 -2.99
N LYS A 45 -16.84 6.79 -2.07
CA LYS A 45 -16.73 8.08 -1.37
C LYS A 45 -15.46 8.15 -0.51
N ASP A 46 -15.16 7.10 0.25
CA ASP A 46 -13.96 6.99 1.10
C ASP A 46 -12.65 6.98 0.29
N LEU A 47 -12.62 6.31 -0.86
CA LEU A 47 -11.47 6.37 -1.78
C LEU A 47 -11.25 7.79 -2.31
N ILE A 48 -12.33 8.50 -2.65
CA ILE A 48 -12.28 9.88 -3.15
C ILE A 48 -11.81 10.85 -2.06
N THR A 49 -12.30 10.73 -0.81
CA THR A 49 -11.84 11.59 0.30
C THR A 49 -10.37 11.33 0.62
N LYS A 50 -9.94 10.07 0.71
CA LYS A 50 -8.52 9.71 0.91
C LYS A 50 -7.63 10.26 -0.20
N ALA A 51 -8.06 10.20 -1.46
CA ALA A 51 -7.33 10.79 -2.58
C ALA A 51 -7.27 12.33 -2.51
N LYS A 52 -8.36 13.00 -2.11
CA LYS A 52 -8.36 14.46 -1.89
C LYS A 52 -7.43 14.88 -0.76
N ILE A 53 -7.50 14.21 0.39
CA ILE A 53 -6.62 14.46 1.54
C ILE A 53 -5.16 14.26 1.16
N LYS A 54 -4.80 13.18 0.45
CA LYS A 54 -3.43 12.96 -0.05
C LYS A 54 -2.96 14.07 -1.00
N LYS A 55 -3.83 14.58 -1.89
CA LYS A 55 -3.49 15.70 -2.78
C LYS A 55 -3.30 17.01 -2.00
N GLN A 56 -4.18 17.31 -1.04
CA GLN A 56 -4.07 18.51 -0.19
C GLN A 56 -2.82 18.46 0.68
N TYR A 57 -2.57 17.32 1.35
CA TYR A 57 -1.36 17.10 2.14
C TYR A 57 -0.08 17.21 1.30
N SER A 58 -0.06 16.62 0.10
CA SER A 58 1.08 16.77 -0.83
C SER A 58 1.30 18.23 -1.23
N LYS A 59 0.22 19.00 -1.47
CA LYS A 59 0.31 20.44 -1.78
C LYS A 59 0.85 21.25 -0.59
N ILE A 60 0.37 20.98 0.63
CA ILE A 60 0.82 21.65 1.86
C ILE A 60 2.28 21.29 2.16
N LYS A 61 2.66 20.00 2.02
CA LYS A 61 4.04 19.55 2.18
C LYS A 61 4.99 20.15 1.13
N ALA A 62 4.53 20.33 -0.10
CA ALA A 62 5.29 21.02 -1.14
C ALA A 62 5.46 22.52 -0.80
N ALA A 63 4.39 23.20 -0.36
CA ALA A 63 4.46 24.59 0.08
C ALA A 63 5.46 24.78 1.24
N HIS A 64 5.35 24.00 2.33
CA HIS A 64 6.32 24.06 3.44
C HIS A 64 7.74 23.59 3.09
N ALA A 65 7.96 22.99 1.92
CA ALA A 65 9.30 22.66 1.41
C ALA A 65 9.82 23.71 0.40
N SER A 66 8.94 24.50 -0.22
CA SER A 66 9.30 25.60 -1.13
C SER A 66 9.36 26.96 -0.42
N ASP A 67 8.65 27.11 0.68
CA ASP A 67 8.74 28.23 1.61
C ASP A 67 9.96 27.96 2.52
N PRO A 68 11.15 28.54 2.26
CA PRO A 68 12.22 28.51 3.25
C PRO A 68 11.70 29.16 4.53
N THR A 69 12.09 28.61 5.67
CA THR A 69 11.72 29.08 7.01
C THR A 69 11.79 30.62 7.06
N PRO A 70 10.68 31.35 7.31
CA PRO A 70 10.79 32.77 7.59
C PRO A 70 11.67 32.90 8.82
N ALA A 71 12.75 33.67 8.69
CA ALA A 71 13.72 33.86 9.76
C ALA A 71 12.99 34.32 11.03
N LEU A 72 13.26 33.64 12.15
CA LEU A 72 12.77 34.04 13.45
C LEU A 72 13.24 35.47 13.75
N PRO A 73 12.41 36.34 14.35
CA PRO A 73 12.84 37.68 14.73
C PRO A 73 13.99 37.60 15.73
N GLU A 74 15.03 38.38 15.45
CA GLU A 74 16.28 38.46 16.18
C GLU A 74 16.04 38.92 17.63
N LEU A 75 16.34 38.06 18.60
CA LEU A 75 16.39 38.41 20.01
C LEU A 75 17.81 38.90 20.37
N PRO A 76 17.95 39.95 21.19
CA PRO A 76 19.21 40.66 21.36
C PRO A 76 20.30 39.84 22.07
N PRO A 77 21.59 40.09 21.78
CA PRO A 77 22.70 39.26 22.25
C PRO A 77 22.98 39.42 23.75
N SER A 78 22.85 38.33 24.50
CA SER A 78 23.37 38.22 25.87
C SER A 78 24.91 38.10 25.88
N PRO A 79 25.61 38.70 26.87
CA PRO A 79 27.05 38.93 26.79
C PRO A 79 27.92 37.69 26.94
N ILE A 80 29.10 37.78 26.32
CA ILE A 80 30.13 36.76 26.18
C ILE A 80 30.92 36.55 27.49
N ILE A 81 31.20 35.28 27.83
CA ILE A 81 32.40 34.89 28.58
C ILE A 81 33.08 33.74 27.83
N HIS A 82 34.22 34.03 27.20
CA HIS A 82 35.14 33.01 26.66
C HIS A 82 36.15 32.59 27.75
N PRO A 83 36.67 31.35 27.68
CA PRO A 83 38.08 31.21 27.30
C PRO A 83 38.26 30.11 26.23
N THR A 84 38.72 30.42 25.03
CA THR A 84 40.14 30.59 24.60
C THR A 84 40.83 29.27 24.23
N ALA A 85 41.04 29.05 22.92
CA ALA A 85 42.18 28.34 22.34
C ALA A 85 42.14 28.39 20.78
N SER A 86 42.98 29.26 20.20
CA SER A 86 43.58 29.23 18.86
C SER A 86 42.74 28.98 17.58
N ALA A 87 42.67 30.03 16.74
CA ALA A 87 42.60 29.98 15.27
C ALA A 87 44.01 29.68 14.66
N PRO A 88 44.26 29.62 13.31
CA PRO A 88 43.41 29.85 12.11
C PRO A 88 43.37 28.62 11.15
N SER A 89 43.01 28.62 9.85
CA SER A 89 42.69 29.67 8.85
C SER A 89 41.72 29.20 7.74
N GLU A 90 41.41 30.10 6.78
CA GLU A 90 40.74 29.82 5.48
C GLU A 90 41.78 29.55 4.35
N PRO A 91 41.46 29.39 3.02
CA PRO A 91 40.13 29.39 2.33
C PRO A 91 39.91 28.38 1.13
N VAL A 92 38.63 28.08 0.79
CA VAL A 92 37.99 27.60 -0.51
C VAL A 92 38.62 26.48 -1.41
N PRO A 93 37.94 25.91 -2.45
CA PRO A 93 36.57 25.35 -2.57
C PRO A 93 36.48 23.93 -3.26
N ASN A 94 35.39 23.16 -3.07
CA ASN A 94 34.74 22.08 -3.90
C ASN A 94 35.55 21.11 -4.85
N PRO A 95 35.08 19.87 -5.21
CA PRO A 95 33.89 19.09 -4.80
C PRO A 95 34.22 17.61 -4.40
N ALA A 96 33.20 16.76 -4.24
CA ALA A 96 33.28 15.29 -4.00
C ALA A 96 33.79 14.50 -5.26
N PRO A 97 34.05 13.15 -5.24
CA PRO A 97 33.77 12.14 -4.18
C PRO A 97 34.82 11.01 -3.95
N SER A 98 34.81 10.33 -2.78
CA SER A 98 35.09 8.86 -2.64
C SER A 98 34.95 8.32 -1.20
N SER A 99 34.59 7.03 -1.09
CA SER A 99 34.68 6.15 0.11
C SER A 99 36.10 5.50 0.14
N PRO A 100 36.61 4.83 1.21
CA PRO A 100 35.87 4.17 2.31
C PRO A 100 36.46 4.17 3.75
N GLU A 101 35.65 3.63 4.67
CA GLU A 101 35.93 2.85 5.90
C GLU A 101 36.85 3.31 7.07
N ALA A 102 36.34 2.97 8.26
CA ALA A 102 37.00 2.60 9.52
C ALA A 102 37.33 3.66 10.61
N SER A 103 36.50 3.61 11.67
CA SER A 103 36.86 3.46 13.10
C SER A 103 36.42 4.55 14.10
N ALA A 104 36.18 4.09 15.34
CA ALA A 104 35.94 4.81 16.60
C ALA A 104 34.63 5.62 16.79
N ALA A 105 33.72 5.03 17.58
CA ALA A 105 32.75 5.72 18.45
C ALA A 105 33.45 6.10 19.80
N PRO A 106 32.81 6.72 20.82
CA PRO A 106 31.40 7.13 20.92
C PRO A 106 31.15 8.56 21.51
N GLU A 107 29.96 9.12 21.28
CA GLU A 107 29.25 9.91 22.32
C GLU A 107 27.74 10.03 22.02
N ALA A 108 26.94 10.24 23.07
CA ALA A 108 25.48 10.15 23.11
C ALA A 108 24.81 11.53 22.96
N SER A 109 23.53 11.71 22.58
CA SER A 109 22.56 10.82 21.94
C SER A 109 21.36 11.65 21.45
N ALA A 110 21.27 11.95 20.16
CA ALA A 110 20.07 12.52 19.54
C ALA A 110 19.35 11.41 18.75
N ALA A 111 18.71 10.48 19.47
CA ALA A 111 18.02 9.36 18.84
C ALA A 111 16.77 9.85 18.07
N PRO A 112 16.55 9.44 16.82
CA PRO A 112 15.32 9.77 16.10
C PRO A 112 14.12 9.14 16.81
N GLU A 113 13.04 9.91 17.01
CA GLU A 113 11.82 9.43 17.66
C GLU A 113 11.30 8.16 16.97
N LEU A 114 11.28 7.07 17.74
CA LEU A 114 10.90 5.75 17.24
C LEU A 114 9.39 5.72 16.97
N HIS A 115 9.00 5.19 15.81
CA HIS A 115 7.59 4.99 15.44
C HIS A 115 6.82 4.25 16.55
N PRO A 116 5.55 4.58 16.87
CA PRO A 116 4.82 4.03 18.01
C PRO A 116 4.81 2.49 18.06
N ASP A 117 4.63 1.82 16.93
CA ASP A 117 4.69 0.35 16.83
C ASP A 117 6.04 -0.24 17.29
N ARG A 118 7.14 0.53 17.16
CA ARG A 118 8.48 0.13 17.58
C ARG A 118 8.75 0.44 19.05
N LEU A 119 8.11 1.48 19.61
CA LEU A 119 8.10 1.72 21.06
C LEU A 119 7.40 0.57 21.78
N HIS A 120 6.25 0.12 21.28
CA HIS A 120 5.51 -1.02 21.85
C HIS A 120 6.30 -2.33 21.88
N LEU A 121 7.22 -2.55 20.94
CA LEU A 121 8.08 -3.73 20.96
C LEU A 121 9.13 -3.62 22.08
N ILE A 122 9.81 -2.49 22.16
CA ILE A 122 10.89 -2.22 23.14
C ILE A 122 10.36 -2.21 24.58
N THR A 123 9.20 -1.61 24.83
CA THR A 123 8.62 -1.57 26.19
C THR A 123 8.25 -2.97 26.70
N ASN A 124 7.81 -3.86 25.81
CA ASN A 124 7.39 -5.22 26.18
C ASN A 124 8.58 -6.19 26.30
N GLU A 125 9.74 -5.83 25.77
CA GLU A 125 10.97 -6.64 25.77
C GLU A 125 11.84 -6.37 27.02
N THR A 126 11.49 -5.36 27.83
CA THR A 126 12.23 -4.99 29.06
C THR A 126 11.78 -5.81 30.30
N ASP A 127 10.59 -6.42 30.27
CA ASP A 127 10.08 -7.27 31.35
C ASP A 127 10.53 -8.75 31.19
N GLU A 128 11.84 -9.00 31.25
CA GLU A 128 12.36 -10.38 31.34
C GLU A 128 12.13 -10.95 32.76
N PRO A 129 11.38 -12.06 32.92
CA PRO A 129 11.14 -12.64 34.24
C PRO A 129 12.42 -13.28 34.81
N PRO A 130 12.68 -13.16 36.13
CA PRO A 130 13.92 -13.65 36.73
C PRO A 130 14.09 -15.17 36.53
N ASN A 131 15.25 -15.55 36.00
CA ASN A 131 15.60 -16.95 35.71
C ASN A 131 15.54 -17.82 37.00
N PRO A 132 14.61 -18.78 37.11
CA PRO A 132 14.39 -19.52 38.35
C PRO A 132 15.50 -20.53 38.69
N ASN A 133 16.48 -20.73 37.81
CA ASN A 133 17.59 -21.66 38.01
C ASN A 133 18.83 -21.03 38.68
N ALA A 134 18.80 -19.76 39.09
CA ALA A 134 19.96 -19.08 39.68
C ALA A 134 20.32 -19.54 41.12
N SER A 135 19.48 -20.33 41.79
CA SER A 135 19.77 -20.93 43.09
C SER A 135 19.31 -22.37 43.20
N ALA A 136 20.21 -23.30 42.87
CA ALA A 136 20.11 -24.70 43.22
C ALA A 136 21.45 -25.15 43.84
N PRO A 137 21.49 -25.65 45.08
CA PRO A 137 22.74 -26.08 45.71
C PRO A 137 23.20 -27.45 45.17
N ASP A 138 24.52 -27.63 45.08
CA ASP A 138 25.14 -28.87 44.62
C ASP A 138 24.90 -30.05 45.59
N PHE A 139 24.14 -31.04 45.15
CA PHE A 139 23.97 -32.31 45.86
C PHE A 139 24.84 -33.43 45.23
N PRO A 140 25.62 -34.20 46.02
CA PRO A 140 26.44 -35.28 45.50
C PRO A 140 25.59 -36.44 44.96
N GLY A 141 26.05 -37.02 43.84
CA GLY A 141 25.22 -37.85 42.97
C GLY A 141 24.83 -39.24 43.50
N LEU A 142 23.57 -39.61 43.27
CA LEU A 142 23.01 -40.95 43.51
C LEU A 142 23.41 -41.96 42.40
N PRO A 143 23.51 -43.27 42.69
CA PRO A 143 24.05 -44.26 41.77
C PRO A 143 23.15 -44.56 40.56
N LYS A 144 23.79 -44.74 39.39
CA LYS A 144 23.13 -45.11 38.13
C LYS A 144 22.45 -46.48 38.21
N ARG A 145 21.12 -46.49 38.29
CA ARG A 145 20.30 -47.70 38.04
C ARG A 145 20.16 -47.96 36.54
N ASN A 146 20.53 -49.18 36.11
CA ASN A 146 20.35 -49.67 34.74
C ASN A 146 18.87 -49.63 34.33
N ASN A 147 18.52 -48.83 33.32
CA ASN A 147 17.15 -48.64 32.82
C ASN A 147 17.00 -49.13 31.37
N GLY A 148 17.20 -50.43 31.14
CA GLY A 148 17.10 -51.03 29.80
C GLY A 148 15.71 -50.97 29.15
N ASP A 149 14.63 -50.78 29.93
CA ASP A 149 13.24 -50.87 29.44
C ASP A 149 12.43 -49.55 29.56
N ARG A 150 13.12 -48.41 29.72
CA ARG A 150 12.48 -47.06 29.73
C ARG A 150 12.57 -46.32 28.39
N SER A 151 13.00 -47.01 27.33
CA SER A 151 13.11 -46.46 25.96
C SER A 151 11.79 -46.44 25.18
N ARG A 152 10.64 -46.70 25.83
CA ARG A 152 9.31 -46.57 25.22
C ARG A 152 8.98 -45.10 24.94
N GLY A 153 9.42 -44.63 23.77
CA GLY A 153 8.86 -43.48 23.06
C GLY A 153 8.66 -42.22 23.89
N LYS A 154 9.74 -41.63 24.43
CA LYS A 154 9.68 -40.22 24.85
C LYS A 154 9.40 -39.37 23.59
N LYS A 155 8.12 -39.05 23.37
CA LYS A 155 7.70 -38.08 22.34
C LYS A 155 8.54 -36.82 22.56
N LYS A 156 9.33 -36.43 21.56
CA LYS A 156 10.08 -35.17 21.64
C LYS A 156 9.06 -34.06 21.90
N ARG A 157 9.32 -33.23 22.92
CA ARG A 157 8.52 -32.03 23.11
C ARG A 157 8.77 -31.17 21.87
N PRO A 158 7.74 -30.65 21.19
CA PRO A 158 7.94 -29.83 20.01
C PRO A 158 8.85 -28.65 20.38
N ASP A 159 9.87 -28.42 19.56
CA ASP A 159 10.78 -27.29 19.73
C ASP A 159 10.00 -25.97 19.68
N TYR A 160 10.52 -24.95 20.38
CA TYR A 160 9.80 -23.71 20.67
C TYR A 160 9.23 -23.05 19.40
N TYR A 161 9.99 -23.11 18.31
CA TYR A 161 9.66 -22.51 17.02
C TYR A 161 8.92 -23.43 16.04
N GLU A 162 8.68 -24.71 16.34
CA GLU A 162 7.99 -25.63 15.41
C GLU A 162 6.60 -25.12 15.01
N LYS A 163 5.88 -24.50 15.96
CA LYS A 163 4.55 -23.91 15.71
C LYS A 163 4.61 -22.66 14.83
N GLU A 164 5.73 -21.94 14.85
CA GLU A 164 5.93 -20.73 14.05
C GLU A 164 6.37 -21.08 12.64
N LEU A 165 7.29 -22.04 12.50
CA LEU A 165 7.68 -22.62 11.22
C LEU A 165 6.47 -23.26 10.50
N ALA A 166 5.61 -23.97 11.23
CA ALA A 166 4.37 -24.53 10.67
C ALA A 166 3.42 -23.43 10.15
N LYS A 167 3.21 -22.35 10.90
CA LYS A 167 2.40 -21.20 10.46
C LYS A 167 3.03 -20.47 9.27
N ALA A 168 4.35 -20.30 9.25
CA ALA A 168 5.07 -19.70 8.13
C ALA A 168 4.92 -20.54 6.85
N ALA A 169 5.02 -21.87 6.97
CA ALA A 169 4.78 -22.80 5.87
C ALA A 169 3.32 -22.75 5.38
N GLU A 170 2.33 -22.71 6.29
CA GLU A 170 0.91 -22.58 5.93
C GLU A 170 0.62 -21.27 5.18
N LEU A 171 1.14 -20.14 5.68
CA LEU A 171 0.99 -18.83 5.04
C LEU A 171 1.65 -18.80 3.66
N LYS A 172 2.84 -19.38 3.51
CA LYS A 172 3.54 -19.48 2.22
C LYS A 172 2.76 -20.34 1.23
N ALA A 173 2.30 -21.53 1.64
CA ALA A 173 1.50 -22.42 0.80
C ALA A 173 0.17 -21.77 0.37
N LYS A 174 -0.46 -20.98 1.26
CA LYS A 174 -1.69 -20.23 0.96
C LYS A 174 -1.47 -19.07 -0.01
N GLN A 175 -0.32 -18.39 0.05
CA GLN A 175 0.09 -17.40 -0.94
C GLN A 175 0.35 -18.06 -2.29
N GLU A 176 1.15 -19.13 -2.32
CA GLU A 176 1.48 -19.87 -3.54
C GLU A 176 0.23 -20.45 -4.24
N ALA A 177 -0.72 -21.01 -3.49
CA ALA A 177 -1.99 -21.48 -4.04
C ALA A 177 -2.81 -20.35 -4.70
N ARG A 178 -2.81 -19.16 -4.10
CA ARG A 178 -3.49 -17.97 -4.63
C ARG A 178 -2.81 -17.45 -5.90
N ASP A 179 -1.49 -17.41 -5.90
CA ASP A 179 -0.70 -16.97 -7.05
C ASP A 179 -0.75 -17.96 -8.20
N ALA A 180 -0.82 -19.27 -7.91
CA ALA A 180 -1.07 -20.32 -8.89
C ALA A 180 -2.46 -20.19 -9.55
N GLU A 181 -3.51 -19.88 -8.78
CA GLU A 181 -4.86 -19.61 -9.32
C GLU A 181 -4.85 -18.37 -10.23
N PHE A 182 -4.18 -17.29 -9.80
CA PHE A 182 -4.00 -16.10 -10.62
C PHE A 182 -3.21 -16.41 -11.90
N ALA A 183 -2.10 -17.14 -11.82
CA ALA A 183 -1.29 -17.53 -12.97
C ALA A 183 -2.07 -18.40 -13.97
N ARG A 184 -2.91 -19.33 -13.50
CA ARG A 184 -3.83 -20.10 -14.36
C ARG A 184 -4.80 -19.18 -15.11
N ARG A 185 -5.45 -18.26 -14.39
CA ARG A 185 -6.41 -17.29 -14.97
C ARG A 185 -5.74 -16.31 -15.94
N GLN A 186 -4.49 -15.90 -15.69
CA GLN A 186 -3.76 -15.04 -16.63
C GLN A 186 -3.32 -15.80 -17.88
N LYS A 187 -2.80 -17.04 -17.76
CA LYS A 187 -2.45 -17.87 -18.93
C LYS A 187 -3.64 -18.07 -19.87
N GLU A 188 -4.82 -18.39 -19.34
CA GLU A 188 -6.04 -18.53 -20.16
C GLU A 188 -6.44 -17.23 -20.87
N ARG A 189 -6.30 -16.08 -20.20
CA ARG A 189 -6.54 -14.75 -20.80
C ARG A 189 -5.50 -14.42 -21.86
N GLU A 190 -4.23 -14.64 -21.58
CA GLU A 190 -3.13 -14.44 -22.50
C GLU A 190 -3.31 -15.30 -23.76
N ASP A 191 -3.66 -16.57 -23.62
CA ASP A 191 -3.84 -17.45 -24.78
C ASP A 191 -5.06 -17.02 -25.61
N ARG A 192 -6.14 -16.60 -24.95
CA ARG A 192 -7.29 -15.97 -25.62
C ARG A 192 -6.90 -14.67 -26.35
N ILE A 193 -6.00 -13.86 -25.79
CA ILE A 193 -5.46 -12.64 -26.42
C ILE A 193 -4.53 -13.00 -27.59
N LYS A 194 -3.58 -13.91 -27.40
CA LYS A 194 -2.65 -14.41 -28.43
C LYS A 194 -3.40 -14.98 -29.62
N GLN A 195 -4.48 -15.74 -29.42
CA GLN A 195 -5.33 -16.24 -30.50
C GLN A 195 -6.04 -15.09 -31.25
N ARG A 196 -6.61 -14.11 -30.53
CA ARG A 196 -7.22 -12.90 -31.13
C ARG A 196 -6.20 -12.05 -31.89
N GLU A 197 -4.97 -11.93 -31.39
CA GLU A 197 -3.90 -11.21 -32.05
C GLU A 197 -3.37 -11.94 -33.29
N ARG A 198 -3.19 -13.26 -33.22
CA ARG A 198 -2.82 -14.08 -34.39
C ARG A 198 -3.86 -13.91 -35.49
N TRP A 199 -5.14 -14.02 -35.13
CA TRP A 199 -6.27 -13.78 -36.03
C TRP A 199 -6.25 -12.39 -36.65
N ARG A 200 -6.08 -11.35 -35.82
CA ARG A 200 -6.00 -9.96 -36.26
C ARG A 200 -4.81 -9.76 -37.22
N LYS A 201 -3.62 -10.24 -36.86
CA LYS A 201 -2.40 -10.15 -37.68
C LYS A 201 -2.56 -10.90 -39.02
N GLN A 202 -3.24 -12.04 -39.04
CA GLN A 202 -3.58 -12.76 -40.28
C GLN A 202 -4.55 -11.94 -41.15
N MET A 203 -5.63 -11.41 -40.57
CA MET A 203 -6.58 -10.55 -41.29
C MET A 203 -5.94 -9.28 -41.83
N ASP A 204 -5.15 -8.57 -41.02
CA ASP A 204 -4.44 -7.36 -41.41
C ASP A 204 -3.41 -7.66 -42.53
N LYS A 205 -2.80 -8.86 -42.53
CA LYS A 205 -1.91 -9.35 -43.60
C LYS A 205 -2.66 -9.72 -44.88
N ALA A 206 -3.88 -10.24 -44.79
CA ALA A 206 -4.71 -10.57 -45.95
C ALA A 206 -5.32 -9.33 -46.61
N LYS A 207 -5.77 -8.37 -45.80
CA LYS A 207 -6.26 -7.04 -46.20
C LYS A 207 -5.17 -6.11 -46.73
N ARG A 208 -3.89 -6.46 -46.59
CA ARG A 208 -2.80 -5.66 -47.17
C ARG A 208 -2.85 -5.77 -48.70
N PRO A 209 -3.01 -4.64 -49.43
CA PRO A 209 -3.13 -4.67 -50.88
C PRO A 209 -1.87 -5.25 -51.55
N GLY A 210 -2.04 -5.73 -52.78
CA GLY A 210 -0.92 -6.13 -53.63
C GLY A 210 -0.09 -4.94 -54.10
N ASN A 211 1.00 -5.21 -54.82
CA ASN A 211 1.81 -4.17 -55.47
C ASN A 211 0.96 -3.33 -56.46
N ASP A 212 -0.06 -3.97 -57.05
CA ASP A 212 -1.05 -3.39 -57.97
C ASP A 212 -2.14 -2.55 -57.26
N GLY A 213 -2.00 -2.28 -55.95
CA GLY A 213 -2.97 -1.56 -55.11
C GLY A 213 -4.27 -2.31 -54.80
N LYS A 214 -4.61 -3.36 -55.56
CA LYS A 214 -5.86 -4.12 -55.42
C LYS A 214 -5.83 -5.09 -54.23
N LEU A 215 -6.96 -5.22 -53.53
CA LEU A 215 -7.18 -6.20 -52.47
C LEU A 215 -7.31 -7.61 -53.05
N LYS A 216 -6.65 -8.60 -52.42
CA LYS A 216 -6.65 -10.00 -52.88
C LYS A 216 -7.62 -10.83 -52.05
N ILE A 217 -8.91 -10.77 -52.40
CA ILE A 217 -10.05 -11.41 -51.72
C ILE A 217 -9.77 -12.89 -51.37
N GLY A 218 -9.09 -13.64 -52.24
CA GLY A 218 -8.70 -15.04 -52.00
C GLY A 218 -7.78 -15.29 -50.79
N ARG A 219 -7.13 -14.24 -50.27
CA ARG A 219 -6.35 -14.31 -49.01
C ARG A 219 -7.25 -14.16 -47.77
N GLU A 220 -8.27 -13.32 -47.88
CA GLU A 220 -9.25 -13.09 -46.80
C GLU A 220 -10.21 -14.26 -46.67
N SER A 221 -10.68 -14.81 -47.80
CA SER A 221 -11.60 -15.95 -47.82
C SER A 221 -11.03 -17.17 -47.09
N LYS A 222 -9.75 -17.52 -47.27
CA LYS A 222 -9.13 -18.65 -46.57
C LYS A 222 -9.17 -18.49 -45.04
N ILE A 223 -8.91 -17.28 -44.53
CA ILE A 223 -8.99 -17.03 -43.08
C ILE A 223 -10.45 -17.07 -42.63
N LEU A 224 -11.38 -16.45 -43.38
CA LEU A 224 -12.81 -16.49 -43.04
C LEU A 224 -13.36 -17.93 -43.01
N LEU A 225 -12.92 -18.80 -43.91
CA LEU A 225 -13.27 -20.22 -43.91
C LEU A 225 -12.79 -20.94 -42.64
N GLU A 226 -11.54 -20.73 -42.20
CA GLU A 226 -11.03 -21.26 -40.92
C GLU A 226 -11.90 -20.78 -39.72
N LYS A 227 -12.49 -19.57 -39.80
CA LYS A 227 -13.43 -19.08 -38.78
C LYS A 227 -14.73 -19.87 -38.78
N VAL A 228 -15.28 -20.09 -39.97
CA VAL A 228 -16.56 -20.79 -40.16
C VAL A 228 -16.39 -22.25 -39.76
N GLU A 229 -15.31 -22.91 -40.16
CA GLU A 229 -14.94 -24.25 -39.72
C GLU A 229 -14.87 -24.35 -38.19
N ARG A 230 -14.23 -23.38 -37.51
CA ARG A 230 -14.15 -23.35 -36.04
C ARG A 230 -15.49 -23.10 -35.34
N LEU A 231 -16.46 -22.50 -36.02
CA LEU A 231 -17.82 -22.24 -35.51
C LEU A 231 -18.81 -23.37 -35.83
N VAL A 232 -18.59 -24.09 -36.93
CA VAL A 232 -19.47 -25.16 -37.43
C VAL A 232 -19.00 -26.54 -36.94
N GLY A 233 -17.69 -26.78 -36.96
CA GLY A 233 -17.03 -27.99 -36.44
C GLY A 233 -16.70 -27.93 -34.95
N GLY A 234 -17.10 -26.88 -34.24
CA GLY A 234 -17.02 -26.77 -32.77
C GLY A 234 -18.18 -27.52 -32.09
N LYS A 235 -18.43 -28.76 -32.51
CA LYS A 235 -19.54 -29.62 -32.07
C LYS A 235 -19.02 -30.96 -31.58
#